data_AF-A0A1Z4NPF1-F1
#
_entry.id   AF-A0A1Z4NPF1-F1
#
_cell.length_a   1.000
_cell.length_b   1.000
_cell.length_c   1.000
_cell.angle_alpha   90.00
_cell.angle_beta   90.00
_cell.angle_gamma   90.00
#
_symmetry.space_group_name_H-M   'P 1'
#
loop_
_entity.id
_entity.type
_entity.pdbx_description
1 polymer ?
#
loop_
_entity_poly.entity_id
_entity_poly.type
_entity_poly.pdbx_seq_one_letter_code
_entity_poly.pdbx_strand_id
1 'polypeptide(L)'
;MLGNWQGFFPHSRVKSRLSNAVSHLQDDAIAVRVMAIACLEAILRDYPQYYGEIMKILAQFIGDRTPMSKSQGVVCEDVQAALGVIGHNQVRSAHQSELIDLSYGYFRGVNLEYCNFAGVNFYQADFSGACLRHTNLQGAILSAANFSNANLEYANLMGANLGAANLTQTNCRYADLTAANLYLVKLLDTDFSGANLTQANLHGVDLSLAKIQNLESKI
;
A
#
# COMPACT_ATOMS: atom_id res chain seq x y z
N MET A 1 -30.13 7.04 -47.15
CA MET A 1 -30.17 6.28 -45.88
C MET A 1 -28.78 6.33 -45.29
N LEU A 2 -28.57 7.22 -44.31
CA LEU A 2 -27.28 7.44 -43.67
C LEU A 2 -27.03 6.32 -42.66
N GLY A 3 -25.95 5.56 -42.88
CA GLY A 3 -25.55 4.45 -42.03
C GLY A 3 -25.07 4.94 -40.66
N ASN A 4 -25.59 4.28 -39.62
CA ASN A 4 -25.23 4.43 -38.22
C ASN A 4 -23.73 4.14 -38.01
N TRP A 5 -22.92 5.18 -37.78
CA TRP A 5 -21.50 5.09 -37.41
C TRP A 5 -21.24 5.62 -35.99
N GLN A 6 -21.98 5.15 -35.00
CA GLN A 6 -21.75 5.56 -33.59
C GLN A 6 -21.53 4.39 -32.60
N GLY A 7 -21.22 3.17 -33.07
CA GLY A 7 -21.20 1.99 -32.19
C GLY A 7 -19.87 1.27 -31.89
N PHE A 8 -18.76 1.48 -32.63
CA PHE A 8 -17.71 0.44 -32.70
C PHE A 8 -16.24 0.83 -32.45
N PHE A 9 -15.93 1.99 -31.84
CA PHE A 9 -14.54 2.45 -31.66
C PHE A 9 -14.02 2.82 -30.25
N PRO A 10 -14.75 2.70 -29.12
CA PRO A 10 -14.19 3.10 -27.82
C PRO A 10 -13.12 2.14 -27.29
N HIS A 11 -13.29 0.82 -27.46
CA HIS A 11 -12.37 -0.17 -26.87
C HIS A 11 -11.00 -0.26 -27.55
N SER A 12 -10.91 -0.08 -28.88
CA SER A 12 -9.63 -0.09 -29.59
C SER A 12 -8.74 1.09 -29.18
N ARG A 13 -9.36 2.26 -28.94
CA ARG A 13 -8.68 3.46 -28.47
C ARG A 13 -8.14 3.31 -27.05
N VAL A 14 -8.92 2.72 -26.12
CA VAL A 14 -8.45 2.47 -24.74
C VAL A 14 -7.32 1.46 -24.72
N LYS A 15 -7.43 0.36 -25.47
CA LYS A 15 -6.35 -0.64 -25.58
C LYS A 15 -5.06 -0.02 -26.13
N SER A 16 -5.15 0.88 -27.10
CA SER A 16 -3.98 1.62 -27.61
C SER A 16 -3.38 2.54 -26.56
N ARG A 17 -4.20 3.30 -25.81
CA ARG A 17 -3.73 4.14 -24.69
C ARG A 17 -3.02 3.30 -23.62
N LEU A 18 -3.60 2.16 -23.26
CA LEU A 18 -3.06 1.24 -22.27
C LEU A 18 -1.71 0.68 -22.72
N SER A 19 -1.63 0.15 -23.95
CA SER A 19 -0.39 -0.38 -24.52
C SER A 19 0.72 0.68 -24.55
N ASN A 20 0.39 1.92 -24.96
CA ASN A 20 1.34 3.02 -24.99
C ASN A 20 1.82 3.44 -23.58
N ALA A 21 0.93 3.43 -22.58
CA ALA A 21 1.32 3.68 -21.20
C ALA A 21 2.27 2.58 -20.70
N VAL A 22 1.95 1.30 -20.98
CA VAL A 22 2.78 0.16 -20.58
C VAL A 22 4.17 0.22 -21.22
N SER A 23 4.29 0.59 -22.50
CA SER A 23 5.61 0.74 -23.13
C SER A 23 6.44 1.84 -22.48
N HIS A 24 5.81 2.97 -22.11
CA HIS A 24 6.50 4.07 -21.44
C HIS A 24 6.90 3.78 -19.98
N LEU A 25 6.29 2.78 -19.32
CA LEU A 25 6.76 2.35 -17.99
C LEU A 25 8.18 1.75 -18.02
N GLN A 26 8.62 1.25 -19.18
CA GLN A 26 9.96 0.68 -19.37
C GLN A 26 11.01 1.73 -19.77
N ASP A 27 10.61 3.01 -19.89
CA ASP A 27 11.52 4.09 -20.25
C ASP A 27 12.56 4.36 -19.16
N ASP A 28 13.77 4.79 -19.54
CA ASP A 28 14.84 5.14 -18.60
C ASP A 28 14.56 6.45 -17.84
N ALA A 29 13.80 7.37 -18.45
CA ALA A 29 13.48 8.66 -17.85
C ALA A 29 12.32 8.56 -16.84
N ILE A 30 12.57 8.97 -15.59
CA ILE A 30 11.56 8.98 -14.50
C ILE A 30 10.30 9.76 -14.92
N ALA A 31 10.48 10.93 -15.54
CA ALA A 31 9.37 11.79 -15.96
C ALA A 31 8.42 11.10 -16.96
N VAL A 32 8.96 10.31 -17.90
CA VAL A 32 8.15 9.56 -18.88
C VAL A 32 7.32 8.48 -18.17
N ARG A 33 7.91 7.80 -17.18
CA ARG A 33 7.21 6.78 -16.39
C ARG A 33 6.12 7.40 -15.50
N VAL A 34 6.39 8.52 -14.85
CA VAL A 34 5.38 9.26 -14.07
C VAL A 34 4.21 9.67 -14.96
N MET A 35 4.47 10.17 -16.18
CA MET A 35 3.42 10.48 -17.14
C MET A 35 2.64 9.24 -17.59
N ALA A 36 3.31 8.10 -17.76
CA ALA A 36 2.66 6.83 -18.06
C ALA A 36 1.71 6.39 -16.93
N ILE A 37 2.15 6.51 -15.68
CA ILE A 37 1.34 6.22 -14.49
C ILE A 37 0.11 7.15 -14.43
N ALA A 38 0.30 8.45 -14.67
CA ALA A 38 -0.82 9.40 -14.75
C ALA A 38 -1.81 9.05 -15.88
N CYS A 39 -1.31 8.55 -17.02
CA CYS A 39 -2.16 8.06 -18.10
C CYS A 39 -2.97 6.82 -17.67
N LEU A 40 -2.37 5.88 -16.95
CA LEU A 40 -3.06 4.73 -16.38
C LEU A 40 -4.14 5.14 -15.39
N GLU A 41 -3.86 6.10 -14.51
CA GLU A 41 -4.86 6.66 -13.59
C GLU A 41 -6.02 7.32 -14.33
N ALA A 42 -5.73 8.07 -15.40
CA ALA A 42 -6.77 8.67 -16.24
C ALA A 42 -7.63 7.59 -16.93
N ILE A 43 -7.03 6.52 -17.47
CA ILE A 43 -7.78 5.40 -18.04
C ILE A 43 -8.66 4.75 -16.97
N LEU A 44 -8.15 4.57 -15.76
CA LEU A 44 -8.90 3.96 -14.66
C LEU A 44 -10.13 4.77 -14.25
N ARG A 45 -9.99 6.11 -14.23
CA ARG A 45 -11.08 7.06 -13.97
C ARG A 45 -12.16 6.99 -15.05
N ASP A 46 -11.75 6.95 -16.31
CA ASP A 46 -12.65 6.95 -17.47
C ASP A 46 -13.29 5.55 -17.71
N TYR A 47 -12.57 4.48 -17.36
CA TYR A 47 -12.92 3.09 -17.68
C TYR A 47 -12.63 2.13 -16.51
N PRO A 48 -13.44 2.14 -15.43
CA PRO A 48 -13.22 1.34 -14.23
C PRO A 48 -13.13 -0.18 -14.46
N GLN A 49 -13.68 -0.69 -15.57
CA GLN A 49 -13.58 -2.11 -15.94
C GLN A 49 -12.13 -2.58 -16.17
N TYR A 50 -11.18 -1.67 -16.43
CA TYR A 50 -9.75 -2.00 -16.56
C TYR A 50 -9.01 -2.03 -15.21
N TYR A 51 -9.71 -1.86 -14.09
CA TYR A 51 -9.12 -1.83 -12.74
C TYR A 51 -8.15 -2.99 -12.51
N GLY A 52 -8.60 -4.23 -12.72
CA GLY A 52 -7.78 -5.40 -12.42
C GLY A 52 -6.51 -5.49 -13.29
N GLU A 53 -6.58 -5.05 -14.54
CA GLU A 53 -5.43 -5.03 -15.45
C GLU A 53 -4.45 -3.92 -15.06
N ILE A 54 -4.93 -2.71 -14.78
CA ILE A 54 -4.10 -1.57 -14.40
C ILE A 54 -3.40 -1.82 -13.05
N MET A 55 -4.11 -2.38 -12.06
CA MET A 55 -3.50 -2.71 -10.76
C MET A 55 -2.39 -3.75 -10.89
N LYS A 56 -2.57 -4.77 -11.76
CA LYS A 56 -1.52 -5.75 -12.05
C LYS A 56 -0.32 -5.11 -12.73
N ILE A 57 -0.55 -4.22 -13.70
CA ILE A 57 0.53 -3.48 -14.38
C ILE A 57 1.32 -2.64 -13.37
N LEU A 58 0.64 -1.88 -12.51
CA LEU A 58 1.29 -1.03 -11.51
C LEU A 58 2.02 -1.84 -10.44
N ALA A 59 1.43 -2.93 -9.96
CA ALA A 59 2.07 -3.82 -8.99
C ALA A 59 3.35 -4.46 -9.57
N GLN A 60 3.29 -4.97 -10.80
CA GLN A 60 4.45 -5.50 -11.51
C GLN A 60 5.55 -4.43 -11.67
N PHE A 61 5.16 -3.22 -12.11
CA PHE A 61 6.08 -2.10 -12.25
C PHE A 61 6.80 -1.76 -10.93
N ILE A 62 6.05 -1.72 -9.81
CA ILE A 62 6.63 -1.48 -8.49
C ILE A 62 7.62 -2.58 -8.12
N GLY A 63 7.26 -3.85 -8.33
CA GLY A 63 8.14 -4.99 -8.05
C GLY A 63 9.45 -4.93 -8.85
N ASP A 64 9.38 -4.63 -10.14
CA ASP A 64 10.55 -4.50 -11.01
C ASP A 64 11.48 -3.35 -10.58
N ARG A 65 10.92 -2.29 -9.99
CA ARG A 65 11.65 -1.09 -9.55
C ARG A 65 12.17 -1.14 -8.11
N THR A 66 11.73 -2.10 -7.32
CA THR A 66 12.11 -2.23 -5.91
C THR A 66 12.81 -3.57 -5.63
N PRO A 67 13.97 -3.87 -6.25
CA PRO A 67 14.63 -5.15 -6.02
C PRO A 67 15.35 -5.21 -4.66
N MET A 68 15.11 -6.29 -3.89
CA MET A 68 16.13 -7.08 -3.15
C MET A 68 17.44 -6.39 -2.72
N SER A 69 18.26 -6.16 -3.75
CA SER A 69 19.71 -6.11 -3.69
C SER A 69 20.32 -4.72 -3.78
N LYS A 70 19.51 -3.66 -3.97
CA LYS A 70 19.99 -2.29 -4.20
C LYS A 70 19.38 -1.29 -3.19
N SER A 71 19.75 -1.42 -1.92
CA SER A 71 19.22 -0.57 -0.85
C SER A 71 20.20 0.53 -0.43
N GLN A 72 20.26 1.64 -1.17
CA GLN A 72 20.72 2.93 -0.63
C GLN A 72 20.01 4.09 -1.36
N GLY A 73 18.73 4.30 -1.10
CA GLY A 73 18.04 5.46 -1.68
C GLY A 73 16.60 5.64 -1.20
N VAL A 74 16.18 6.89 -1.14
CA VAL A 74 14.77 7.31 -1.06
C VAL A 74 14.00 6.70 -2.23
N VAL A 75 12.75 6.29 -2.00
CA VAL A 75 11.90 5.75 -3.07
C VAL A 75 11.81 6.73 -4.24
N CYS A 76 11.96 6.20 -5.44
CA CYS A 76 11.89 6.99 -6.67
C CYS A 76 10.47 7.49 -6.94
N GLU A 77 10.36 8.69 -7.52
CA GLU A 77 9.11 9.43 -7.71
C GLU A 77 8.04 8.63 -8.48
N ASP A 78 8.46 7.81 -9.43
CA ASP A 78 7.61 6.90 -10.19
C ASP A 78 7.02 5.77 -9.35
N VAL A 79 7.78 5.19 -8.41
CA VAL A 79 7.24 4.20 -7.46
C VAL A 79 6.24 4.86 -6.50
N GLN A 80 6.55 6.07 -6.01
CA GLN A 80 5.62 6.86 -5.20
C GLN A 80 4.33 7.19 -5.96
N ALA A 81 4.42 7.56 -7.24
CA ALA A 81 3.26 7.83 -8.09
C ALA A 81 2.42 6.57 -8.29
N ALA A 82 3.06 5.42 -8.60
CA ALA A 82 2.36 4.16 -8.80
C ALA A 82 1.63 3.71 -7.53
N LEU A 83 2.28 3.81 -6.36
CA LEU A 83 1.66 3.55 -5.07
C LEU A 83 0.47 4.49 -4.81
N GLY A 84 0.60 5.77 -5.16
CA GLY A 84 -0.49 6.74 -5.06
C GLY A 84 -1.71 6.33 -5.89
N VAL A 85 -1.52 5.86 -7.12
CA VAL A 85 -2.64 5.37 -7.96
C VAL A 85 -3.28 4.12 -7.36
N ILE A 86 -2.47 3.18 -6.84
CA ILE A 86 -2.98 2.00 -6.15
C ILE A 86 -3.77 2.41 -4.89
N GLY A 87 -3.25 3.37 -4.11
CA GLY A 87 -3.76 3.78 -2.81
C GLY A 87 -4.95 4.76 -2.85
N HIS A 88 -5.04 5.66 -3.82
CA HIS A 88 -6.10 6.68 -3.86
C HIS A 88 -7.44 6.18 -4.42
N ASN A 89 -7.49 4.96 -4.95
CA ASN A 89 -8.65 4.55 -5.73
C ASN A 89 -9.86 4.19 -4.85
N GLN A 90 -10.86 5.09 -4.86
CA GLN A 90 -12.13 4.99 -4.13
C GLN A 90 -13.12 3.95 -4.72
N VAL A 91 -12.80 3.32 -5.85
CA VAL A 91 -13.72 2.42 -6.58
C VAL A 91 -13.59 0.95 -6.14
N ARG A 92 -12.86 0.67 -5.05
CA ARG A 92 -12.64 -0.70 -4.58
C ARG A 92 -13.91 -1.34 -4.01
N SER A 93 -14.31 -2.47 -4.57
CA SER A 93 -15.10 -3.46 -3.82
C SER A 93 -14.15 -4.38 -3.04
N ALA A 94 -14.64 -4.97 -1.95
CA ALA A 94 -13.85 -5.84 -1.06
C ALA A 94 -13.16 -7.02 -1.79
N HIS A 95 -13.64 -7.41 -2.97
CA HIS A 95 -13.10 -8.55 -3.74
C HIS A 95 -11.92 -8.15 -4.65
N GLN A 96 -11.65 -6.85 -4.81
CA GLN A 96 -10.62 -6.34 -5.73
C GLN A 96 -9.28 -6.03 -5.04
N SER A 97 -9.28 -5.93 -3.71
CA SER A 97 -8.10 -5.69 -2.87
C SER A 97 -7.21 -6.92 -2.70
N GLU A 98 -7.81 -8.12 -2.66
CA GLU A 98 -7.12 -9.40 -2.42
C GLU A 98 -6.16 -9.82 -3.56
N LEU A 99 -6.13 -9.06 -4.66
CA LEU A 99 -5.34 -9.37 -5.87
C LEU A 99 -4.06 -8.53 -6.01
N ILE A 100 -3.80 -7.59 -5.10
CA ILE A 100 -2.65 -6.69 -5.21
C ILE A 100 -1.52 -7.24 -4.34
N ASP A 101 -0.49 -7.76 -5.00
CA ASP A 101 0.72 -8.25 -4.36
C ASP A 101 1.86 -7.24 -4.52
N LEU A 102 2.28 -6.69 -3.38
CA LEU A 102 3.41 -5.79 -3.20
C LEU A 102 4.38 -6.35 -2.15
N SER A 103 4.39 -7.67 -1.99
CA SER A 103 5.34 -8.37 -1.11
C SER A 103 6.79 -8.10 -1.51
N TYR A 104 7.67 -8.09 -0.52
CA TYR A 104 9.11 -7.80 -0.64
C TYR A 104 9.44 -6.41 -1.19
N GLY A 105 8.46 -5.52 -1.34
CA GLY A 105 8.66 -4.19 -1.90
C GLY A 105 9.46 -3.26 -0.98
N TYR A 106 10.21 -2.34 -1.59
CA TYR A 106 11.02 -1.35 -0.89
C TYR A 106 10.31 0.00 -0.91
N PHE A 107 9.72 0.34 0.23
CA PHE A 107 8.87 1.50 0.44
C PHE A 107 9.46 2.43 1.52
N ARG A 108 10.79 2.53 1.60
CA ARG A 108 11.46 3.32 2.64
C ARG A 108 11.18 4.81 2.44
N GLY A 109 10.64 5.47 3.47
CA GLY A 109 10.37 6.91 3.44
C GLY A 109 9.25 7.35 2.50
N VAL A 110 8.43 6.44 1.96
CA VAL A 110 7.28 6.83 1.11
C VAL A 110 6.28 7.65 1.90
N ASN A 111 5.54 8.49 1.20
CA ASN A 111 4.35 9.16 1.74
C ASN A 111 3.09 8.49 1.19
N LEU A 112 2.36 7.82 2.06
CA LEU A 112 1.10 7.12 1.77
C LEU A 112 -0.03 7.59 2.69
N GLU A 113 0.09 8.82 3.19
CA GLU A 113 -0.95 9.44 4.01
C GLU A 113 -2.30 9.42 3.27
N TYR A 114 -3.37 9.05 3.98
CA TYR A 114 -4.74 8.89 3.45
C TYR A 114 -4.94 7.82 2.36
N CYS A 115 -3.92 7.03 2.00
CA CYS A 115 -4.11 5.95 1.03
C CYS A 115 -4.94 4.78 1.59
N ASN A 116 -5.62 4.08 0.69
CA ASN A 116 -6.32 2.83 0.97
C ASN A 116 -5.53 1.64 0.39
N PHE A 117 -5.03 0.80 1.28
CA PHE A 117 -4.37 -0.47 1.00
C PHE A 117 -5.00 -1.63 1.78
N ALA A 118 -6.30 -1.54 2.08
CA ALA A 118 -7.02 -2.63 2.72
C ALA A 118 -6.86 -3.93 1.91
N GLY A 119 -6.57 -5.04 2.60
CA GLY A 119 -6.40 -6.38 2.02
C GLY A 119 -5.17 -6.59 1.12
N VAL A 120 -4.31 -5.58 0.92
CA VAL A 120 -3.13 -5.68 0.06
C VAL A 120 -2.08 -6.59 0.71
N ASN A 121 -1.38 -7.37 -0.10
CA ASN A 121 -0.25 -8.17 0.37
C ASN A 121 1.04 -7.35 0.36
N PHE A 122 1.59 -7.11 1.54
CA PHE A 122 2.90 -6.49 1.77
C PHE A 122 3.81 -7.38 2.61
N TYR A 123 3.68 -8.70 2.48
CA TYR A 123 4.56 -9.66 3.14
C TYR A 123 6.04 -9.26 2.94
N GLN A 124 6.79 -9.13 4.03
CA GLN A 124 8.21 -8.71 4.02
C GLN A 124 8.54 -7.36 3.34
N ALA A 125 7.56 -6.48 3.12
CA ALA A 125 7.84 -5.16 2.58
C ALA A 125 8.59 -4.26 3.58
N ASP A 126 9.43 -3.34 3.08
CA ASP A 126 10.20 -2.40 3.89
C ASP A 126 9.61 -0.99 3.83
N PHE A 127 8.82 -0.63 4.84
CA PHE A 127 8.25 0.70 5.06
C PHE A 127 9.07 1.56 6.04
N SER A 128 10.35 1.27 6.27
CA SER A 128 11.11 2.01 7.29
C SER A 128 11.12 3.52 7.01
N GLY A 129 10.76 4.33 8.00
CA GLY A 129 10.67 5.79 7.87
C GLY A 129 9.50 6.30 7.03
N ALA A 130 8.58 5.44 6.56
CA ALA A 130 7.44 5.86 5.76
C ALA A 130 6.42 6.69 6.57
N CYS A 131 5.70 7.59 5.90
CA CYS A 131 4.52 8.26 6.41
C CYS A 131 3.26 7.50 5.95
N LEU A 132 2.56 6.87 6.89
CA LEU A 132 1.36 6.06 6.71
C LEU A 132 0.21 6.57 7.60
N ARG A 133 0.20 7.88 7.88
CA ARG A 133 -0.83 8.49 8.73
C ARG A 133 -2.19 8.36 8.05
N HIS A 134 -3.23 8.05 8.81
CA HIS A 134 -4.58 7.86 8.28
C HIS A 134 -4.71 6.81 7.16
N THR A 135 -3.68 6.00 6.90
CA THR A 135 -3.74 4.98 5.85
C THR A 135 -4.68 3.86 6.28
N ASN A 136 -5.52 3.38 5.36
CA ASN A 136 -6.33 2.20 5.58
C ASN A 136 -5.54 0.94 5.17
N LEU A 137 -5.12 0.14 6.15
CA LEU A 137 -4.43 -1.14 6.03
C LEU A 137 -5.30 -2.29 6.58
N GLN A 138 -6.61 -2.10 6.66
CA GLN A 138 -7.54 -3.11 7.18
C GLN A 138 -7.36 -4.45 6.47
N GLY A 139 -7.14 -5.52 7.23
CA GLY A 139 -6.95 -6.88 6.71
C GLY A 139 -5.71 -7.08 5.83
N ALA A 140 -4.79 -6.11 5.76
CA ALA A 140 -3.56 -6.24 4.95
C ALA A 140 -2.67 -7.38 5.49
N ILE A 141 -1.95 -8.04 4.58
CA ILE A 141 -0.93 -9.04 4.94
C ILE A 141 0.39 -8.29 5.11
N LEU A 142 0.78 -8.08 6.37
CA LEU A 142 1.96 -7.30 6.76
C LEU A 142 3.01 -8.16 7.49
N SER A 143 2.92 -9.49 7.38
CA SER A 143 3.77 -10.38 8.15
C SER A 143 5.24 -10.19 7.76
N ALA A 144 6.10 -10.09 8.76
CA ALA A 144 7.52 -9.80 8.63
C ALA A 144 7.86 -8.47 7.90
N ALA A 145 6.89 -7.56 7.71
CA ALA A 145 7.16 -6.23 7.18
C ALA A 145 7.97 -5.38 8.16
N ASN A 146 8.74 -4.43 7.64
CA ASN A 146 9.56 -3.51 8.42
C ASN A 146 8.94 -2.11 8.44
N PHE A 147 8.39 -1.68 9.57
CA PHE A 147 7.88 -0.32 9.77
C PHE A 147 8.79 0.52 10.69
N SER A 148 10.05 0.12 10.88
CA SER A 148 10.92 0.84 11.81
C SER A 148 10.99 2.34 11.49
N ASN A 149 10.82 3.20 12.50
CA ASN A 149 10.73 4.66 12.37
C ASN A 149 9.57 5.19 11.50
N ALA A 150 8.61 4.35 11.08
CA ALA A 150 7.45 4.80 10.31
C ALA A 150 6.44 5.55 11.20
N ASN A 151 5.57 6.32 10.55
CA ASN A 151 4.46 7.00 11.20
C ASN A 151 3.11 6.41 10.75
N LEU A 152 2.46 5.66 11.63
CA LEU A 152 1.15 5.03 11.48
C LEU A 152 0.08 5.73 12.34
N GLU A 153 0.29 6.99 12.71
CA GLU A 153 -0.68 7.75 13.50
C GLU A 153 -2.07 7.75 12.81
N TYR A 154 -3.12 7.38 13.54
CA TYR A 154 -4.49 7.22 13.04
C TYR A 154 -4.67 6.19 11.89
N ALA A 155 -3.70 5.30 11.63
CA ALA A 155 -3.87 4.26 10.64
C ALA A 155 -4.93 3.22 11.06
N ASN A 156 -5.70 2.71 10.09
CA ASN A 156 -6.61 1.59 10.31
C ASN A 156 -5.90 0.28 9.96
N LEU A 157 -5.58 -0.52 10.97
CA LEU A 157 -4.93 -1.84 10.87
C LEU A 157 -5.88 -2.96 11.35
N MET A 158 -7.19 -2.71 11.36
CA MET A 158 -8.18 -3.67 11.85
C MET A 158 -8.04 -5.01 11.10
N GLY A 159 -7.87 -6.10 11.84
CA GLY A 159 -7.70 -7.45 11.28
C GLY A 159 -6.42 -7.66 10.46
N ALA A 160 -5.50 -6.69 10.41
CA ALA A 160 -4.25 -6.84 9.66
C ALA A 160 -3.34 -7.91 10.29
N ASN A 161 -2.57 -8.60 9.46
CA ASN A 161 -1.63 -9.61 9.92
C ASN A 161 -0.20 -9.05 9.99
N LEU A 162 0.21 -8.59 11.17
CA LEU A 162 1.56 -8.05 11.46
C LEU A 162 2.49 -9.08 12.12
N GLY A 163 2.20 -10.39 11.99
CA GLY A 163 3.02 -11.43 12.60
C GLY A 163 4.51 -11.29 12.24
N ALA A 164 5.38 -11.28 13.25
CA ALA A 164 6.83 -11.06 13.14
C ALA A 164 7.27 -9.73 12.49
N ALA A 165 6.38 -8.75 12.33
CA ALA A 165 6.74 -7.44 11.80
C ALA A 165 7.67 -6.67 12.76
N ASN A 166 8.40 -5.70 12.23
CA ASN A 166 9.24 -4.80 13.00
C ASN A 166 8.60 -3.42 13.14
N LEU A 167 8.11 -3.07 14.33
CA LEU A 167 7.56 -1.76 14.67
C LEU A 167 8.51 -0.92 15.54
N THR A 168 9.81 -1.24 15.55
CA THR A 168 10.80 -0.50 16.36
C THR A 168 10.75 1.00 16.06
N GLN A 169 10.57 1.83 17.09
CA GLN A 169 10.46 3.29 16.99
C GLN A 169 9.32 3.79 16.08
N THR A 170 8.30 2.96 15.84
CA THR A 170 7.13 3.33 15.05
C THR A 170 6.15 4.14 15.89
N ASN A 171 5.58 5.19 15.29
CA ASN A 171 4.46 5.92 15.89
C ASN A 171 3.14 5.25 15.49
N CYS A 172 2.48 4.55 16.42
CA CYS A 172 1.18 3.92 16.24
C CYS A 172 0.08 4.64 17.05
N ARG A 173 0.29 5.92 17.41
CA ARG A 173 -0.68 6.67 18.22
C ARG A 173 -2.05 6.70 17.54
N TYR A 174 -3.09 6.44 18.30
CA TYR A 174 -4.48 6.43 17.83
C TYR A 174 -4.76 5.49 16.64
N ALA A 175 -3.87 4.54 16.35
CA ALA A 175 -4.11 3.53 15.33
C ALA A 175 -5.17 2.52 15.82
N ASP A 176 -6.00 2.05 14.89
CA ASP A 176 -6.95 0.98 15.15
C ASP A 176 -6.33 -0.38 14.79
N LEU A 177 -5.95 -1.15 15.79
CA LEU A 177 -5.39 -2.51 15.66
C LEU A 177 -6.40 -3.57 16.14
N THR A 178 -7.70 -3.26 16.11
CA THR A 178 -8.75 -4.20 16.53
C THR A 178 -8.62 -5.52 15.76
N ALA A 179 -8.58 -6.64 16.49
CA ALA A 179 -8.41 -7.99 15.94
C ALA A 179 -7.15 -8.19 15.07
N ALA A 180 -6.15 -7.31 15.14
CA ALA A 180 -4.90 -7.47 14.41
C ALA A 180 -4.05 -8.61 14.99
N ASN A 181 -3.29 -9.31 14.14
CA ASN A 181 -2.34 -10.32 14.59
C ASN A 181 -0.96 -9.68 14.81
N LEU A 182 -0.51 -9.59 16.06
CA LEU A 182 0.79 -9.04 16.45
C LEU A 182 1.75 -10.12 16.98
N TYR A 183 1.49 -11.40 16.70
CA TYR A 183 2.34 -12.52 17.14
C TYR A 183 3.82 -12.29 16.79
N LEU A 184 4.71 -12.34 17.80
CA LEU A 184 6.16 -12.11 17.66
C LEU A 184 6.58 -10.76 17.07
N VAL A 185 5.72 -9.73 17.10
CA VAL A 185 6.08 -8.39 16.62
C VAL A 185 7.18 -7.77 17.49
N LYS A 186 8.10 -7.01 16.88
CA LYS A 186 9.14 -6.25 17.60
C LYS A 186 8.66 -4.83 17.90
N LEU A 187 8.65 -4.43 19.18
CA LEU A 187 8.05 -3.16 19.64
C LEU A 187 9.01 -2.22 20.39
N LEU A 188 10.32 -2.34 20.19
CA LEU A 188 11.29 -1.48 20.89
C LEU A 188 10.98 0.00 20.62
N ASP A 189 10.67 0.77 21.66
CA ASP A 189 10.32 2.19 21.58
C ASP A 189 9.10 2.53 20.68
N THR A 190 8.20 1.57 20.43
CA THR A 190 6.93 1.84 19.71
C THR A 190 5.97 2.66 20.57
N ASP A 191 5.29 3.65 19.98
CA ASP A 191 4.26 4.44 20.66
C ASP A 191 2.85 4.01 20.26
N PHE A 192 2.16 3.31 21.16
CA PHE A 192 0.74 2.92 21.03
C PHE A 192 -0.20 3.84 21.81
N SER A 193 0.21 5.06 22.17
CA SER A 193 -0.65 5.92 22.99
C SER A 193 -1.97 6.24 22.28
N GLY A 194 -3.09 5.93 22.94
CA GLY A 194 -4.43 6.06 22.38
C GLY A 194 -4.81 5.05 21.31
N ALA A 195 -3.97 4.05 21.02
CA ALA A 195 -4.30 2.99 20.07
C ALA A 195 -5.36 2.04 20.63
N ASN A 196 -6.13 1.43 19.73
CA ASN A 196 -7.10 0.39 20.07
C ASN A 196 -6.52 -1.00 19.75
N LEU A 197 -6.29 -1.82 20.77
CA LEU A 197 -5.77 -3.18 20.68
C LEU A 197 -6.84 -4.24 21.06
N THR A 198 -8.12 -3.88 21.02
CA THR A 198 -9.22 -4.81 21.32
C THR A 198 -9.13 -6.09 20.48
N GLN A 199 -9.12 -7.26 21.11
CA GLN A 199 -8.99 -8.57 20.45
C GLN A 199 -7.69 -8.79 19.65
N ALA A 200 -6.68 -7.93 19.78
CA ALA A 200 -5.41 -8.13 19.09
C ALA A 200 -4.65 -9.34 19.67
N ASN A 201 -4.02 -10.15 18.81
CA ASN A 201 -3.19 -11.26 19.26
C ASN A 201 -1.79 -10.77 19.64
N LEU A 202 -1.55 -10.61 20.94
CA LEU A 202 -0.27 -10.17 21.51
C LEU A 202 0.58 -11.34 22.05
N HIS A 203 0.31 -12.58 21.64
CA HIS A 203 1.08 -13.72 22.11
C HIS A 203 2.57 -13.61 21.69
N GLY A 204 3.48 -13.79 22.65
CA GLY A 204 4.93 -13.67 22.42
C GLY A 204 5.44 -12.24 22.20
N VAL A 205 4.64 -11.22 22.56
CA VAL A 205 5.01 -9.81 22.43
C VAL A 205 5.55 -9.27 23.75
N ASP A 206 6.72 -8.63 23.71
CA ASP A 206 7.27 -7.88 24.83
C ASP A 206 6.84 -6.41 24.77
N LEU A 207 5.99 -6.00 25.72
CA LEU A 207 5.48 -4.64 25.83
C LEU A 207 6.29 -3.75 26.80
N SER A 208 7.34 -4.28 27.45
CA SER A 208 8.08 -3.56 28.50
C SER A 208 8.76 -2.28 28.01
N LEU A 209 9.06 -2.19 26.72
CA LEU A 209 9.71 -1.04 26.07
C LEU A 209 8.77 -0.26 25.14
N ALA A 210 7.47 -0.57 25.14
CA ALA A 210 6.46 0.15 24.38
C ALA A 210 5.84 1.28 25.21
N LYS A 211 5.49 2.39 24.58
CA LYS A 211 4.70 3.47 25.21
C LYS A 211 3.21 3.17 25.02
N ILE A 212 2.47 3.00 26.12
CA ILE A 212 1.08 2.47 26.10
C ILE A 212 0.06 3.34 26.86
N GLN A 213 0.13 4.66 26.74
CA GLN A 213 -0.78 5.56 27.47
C GLN A 213 -2.19 5.56 26.86
N ASN A 214 -3.25 5.54 27.68
CA ASN A 214 -4.65 5.55 27.22
C ASN A 214 -4.97 4.44 26.20
N LEU A 215 -4.37 3.26 26.38
CA LEU A 215 -4.61 2.13 25.51
C LEU A 215 -6.05 1.60 25.70
N GLU A 216 -6.81 1.49 24.62
CA GLU A 216 -8.07 0.76 24.64
C GLU A 216 -7.78 -0.71 24.38
N SER A 217 -7.83 -1.53 25.43
CA SER A 217 -7.61 -2.98 25.31
C SER A 217 -8.63 -3.75 26.14
N LYS A 218 -9.46 -4.56 25.47
CA LYS A 218 -10.12 -5.72 26.08
C LYS A 218 -9.30 -6.95 25.66
N ILE A 219 -8.26 -7.25 26.44
CA ILE A 219 -7.40 -8.43 26.28
C ILE A 219 -8.14 -9.64 26.87
#